data_AF-A0A3R7YJV4-F1
#
_entry.id   AF-A0A3R7YJV4-F1
#
_cell.length_a   1.000
_cell.length_b   1.000
_cell.length_c   1.000
_cell.angle_alpha   90.00
_cell.angle_beta   90.00
_cell.angle_gamma   90.00
#
_symmetry.space_group_name_H-M   'P 1'
#
loop_
_entity.id
_entity.type
_entity.pdbx_description
1 polymer ?
#
loop_
_entity_poly.entity_id
_entity_poly.type
_entity_poly.pdbx_seq_one_letter_code
_entity_poly.pdbx_strand_id
1 'polypeptide(L)'
;AVIIQTAEKLQQNAQASGDDTQEQMSTKVTLINIIIEATTAAPANHDLFVTFELAPGSEPTQGDDVGYTVICENAAGTDTVFAQGDLTGATVHTGDGAGAAAITLNPGTTYVFVMEIDECAPTANTDNILILTVDGGGATYEELQYGSSPSVGGGGV
;
A
#
# COMPACT_ATOMS: atom_id res chain seq x y z
N ALA A 1 -44.04 21.98 -9.70
CA ALA A 1 -42.78 21.41 -10.24
C ALA A 1 -41.68 21.22 -9.18
N VAL A 2 -41.85 21.66 -7.92
CA VAL A 2 -40.78 21.57 -6.92
C VAL A 2 -40.68 20.18 -6.28
N ILE A 3 -41.82 19.52 -6.01
CA ILE A 3 -41.83 18.19 -5.35
C ILE A 3 -41.14 17.12 -6.21
N ILE A 4 -41.29 17.16 -7.53
CA ILE A 4 -40.64 16.21 -8.45
C ILE A 4 -39.15 16.49 -8.55
N GLN A 5 -38.72 17.75 -8.63
CA GLN A 5 -37.29 18.09 -8.63
C GLN A 5 -36.61 17.71 -7.32
N THR A 6 -37.28 17.88 -6.17
CA THR A 6 -36.74 17.44 -4.88
C THR A 6 -36.73 15.92 -4.77
N ALA A 7 -37.76 15.22 -5.26
CA ALA A 7 -37.79 13.75 -5.27
C ALA A 7 -36.75 13.14 -6.20
N GLU A 8 -36.54 13.73 -7.38
CA GLU A 8 -35.51 13.32 -8.35
C GLU A 8 -34.11 13.55 -7.81
N LYS A 9 -33.88 14.70 -7.16
CA LYS A 9 -32.60 14.97 -6.49
C LYS A 9 -32.33 14.01 -5.33
N LEU A 10 -33.37 13.63 -4.57
CA LEU A 10 -33.23 12.63 -3.50
C LEU A 10 -32.94 11.24 -4.06
N GLN A 11 -33.51 10.88 -5.21
CA GLN A 11 -33.24 9.60 -5.87
C GLN A 11 -31.84 9.55 -6.49
N GLN A 12 -31.37 10.66 -7.08
CA GLN A 12 -30.01 10.78 -7.59
C GLN A 12 -28.98 10.71 -6.46
N ASN A 13 -29.22 11.43 -5.35
CA ASN A 13 -28.35 11.36 -4.18
C ASN A 13 -28.32 9.96 -3.56
N ALA A 14 -29.46 9.27 -3.53
CA ALA A 14 -29.53 7.89 -3.01
C ALA A 14 -28.80 6.90 -3.91
N GLN A 15 -28.86 7.06 -5.25
CA GLN A 15 -28.10 6.23 -6.19
C GLN A 15 -26.60 6.53 -6.11
N ALA A 16 -26.20 7.80 -6.16
CA ALA A 16 -24.80 8.20 -6.07
C ALA A 16 -24.16 7.75 -4.75
N SER A 17 -24.89 7.87 -3.62
CA SER A 17 -24.39 7.36 -2.34
C SER A 17 -24.30 5.83 -2.32
N GLY A 18 -25.20 5.12 -3.01
CA GLY A 18 -25.13 3.67 -3.14
C GLY A 18 -23.93 3.23 -3.97
N ASP A 19 -23.70 3.88 -5.11
CA ASP A 19 -22.59 3.62 -6.01
C ASP A 19 -21.25 3.94 -5.33
N ASP A 20 -21.12 5.09 -4.66
CA ASP A 20 -19.91 5.45 -3.88
C ASP A 20 -19.65 4.42 -2.78
N THR A 21 -20.65 4.03 -1.98
CA THR A 21 -20.43 2.98 -0.96
C THR A 21 -20.05 1.62 -1.55
N GLN A 22 -20.52 1.29 -2.77
CA GLN A 22 -20.11 0.07 -3.45
C GLN A 22 -18.64 0.16 -3.88
N GLU A 23 -18.24 1.29 -4.43
CA GLU A 23 -16.86 1.56 -4.88
C GLU A 23 -15.88 1.55 -3.71
N GLN A 24 -16.20 2.25 -2.61
CA GLN A 24 -15.41 2.30 -1.37
C GLN A 24 -15.21 0.91 -0.75
N MET A 25 -16.13 -0.02 -0.99
CA MET A 25 -16.05 -1.40 -0.50
C MET A 25 -15.42 -2.37 -1.51
N SER A 26 -15.36 -2.02 -2.79
CA SER A 26 -14.85 -2.86 -3.89
C SER A 26 -13.38 -2.58 -4.22
N THR A 27 -12.96 -1.33 -4.08
CA THR A 27 -11.58 -0.92 -4.35
C THR A 27 -10.69 -1.29 -3.17
N LYS A 28 -9.79 -2.25 -3.34
CA LYS A 28 -8.85 -2.68 -2.29
C LYS A 28 -7.54 -3.15 -2.90
N VAL A 29 -6.42 -2.85 -2.25
CA VAL A 29 -5.11 -3.40 -2.63
C VAL A 29 -4.83 -4.70 -1.88
N THR A 30 -4.47 -5.74 -2.61
CA THR A 30 -4.06 -7.03 -2.05
C THR A 30 -2.55 -7.17 -2.15
N LEU A 31 -1.91 -7.41 -1.01
CA LEU A 31 -0.49 -7.74 -0.94
C LEU A 31 -0.31 -9.21 -1.29
N ILE A 32 0.65 -9.51 -2.18
CA ILE A 32 0.98 -10.89 -2.59
C ILE A 32 2.24 -11.36 -1.89
N ASN A 33 3.29 -10.53 -1.88
CA ASN A 33 4.57 -10.88 -1.27
C ASN A 33 5.35 -9.63 -0.88
N ILE A 34 6.15 -9.73 0.19
CA ILE A 34 7.03 -8.67 0.68
C ILE A 34 8.39 -9.29 0.96
N ILE A 35 9.44 -8.72 0.38
CA ILE A 35 10.82 -9.18 0.53
C ILE A 35 11.67 -8.02 1.02
N ILE A 36 12.57 -8.28 1.98
CA ILE A 36 13.53 -7.27 2.44
C ILE A 36 14.63 -7.11 1.38
N GLU A 37 14.76 -5.90 0.85
CA GLU A 37 15.86 -5.48 -0.02
C GLU A 37 16.84 -4.63 0.83
N ALA A 38 18.11 -5.04 0.90
CA ALA A 38 19.14 -4.21 1.52
C ALA A 38 19.89 -3.49 0.42
N THR A 39 19.82 -2.18 0.47
CA THR A 39 20.76 -1.37 -0.26
C THR A 39 22.10 -1.42 0.47
N THR A 40 23.17 -1.72 -0.28
CA THR A 40 24.54 -1.82 0.26
C THR A 40 25.27 -0.47 0.25
N ALA A 41 24.59 0.60 -0.16
CA ALA A 41 25.10 1.96 -0.10
C ALA A 41 24.75 2.57 1.26
N ALA A 42 25.63 3.41 1.82
CA ALA A 42 25.37 4.14 3.06
C ALA A 42 24.72 5.50 2.75
N PRO A 43 23.73 5.97 3.55
CA PRO A 43 23.13 5.33 4.72
C PRO A 43 22.40 4.04 4.33
N ALA A 44 22.35 3.06 5.24
CA ALA A 44 21.67 1.80 4.96
C ALA A 44 20.19 2.08 4.79
N ASN A 45 19.73 2.19 3.55
CA ASN A 45 18.31 2.35 3.29
C ASN A 45 17.67 0.98 3.46
N HIS A 46 16.64 0.94 4.30
CA HIS A 46 15.85 -0.24 4.56
C HIS A 46 14.68 -0.22 3.60
N ASP A 47 14.80 -1.01 2.54
CA ASP A 47 13.79 -1.07 1.50
C ASP A 47 13.05 -2.41 1.54
N LEU A 48 11.74 -2.39 1.31
CA LEU A 48 10.95 -3.59 1.11
C LEU A 48 10.50 -3.66 -0.35
N PHE A 49 10.86 -4.75 -1.02
CA PHE A 49 10.31 -5.06 -2.33
C PHE A 49 8.93 -5.67 -2.16
N VAL A 50 7.90 -4.90 -2.50
CA VAL A 50 6.50 -5.26 -2.30
C VAL A 50 5.87 -5.62 -3.64
N THR A 51 5.29 -6.81 -3.71
CA THR A 51 4.45 -7.25 -4.82
C THR A 51 2.98 -7.17 -4.41
N PHE A 52 2.17 -6.46 -5.19
CA PHE A 52 0.77 -6.22 -4.90
C PHE A 52 -0.09 -6.24 -6.17
N GLU A 53 -1.39 -6.35 -6.00
CA GLU A 53 -2.38 -6.19 -7.06
C GLU A 53 -3.64 -5.51 -6.53
N LEU A 54 -4.42 -4.89 -7.42
CA LEU A 54 -5.77 -4.45 -7.08
C LEU A 54 -6.71 -5.64 -7.06
N ALA A 55 -7.60 -5.67 -6.07
CA ALA A 55 -8.58 -6.71 -5.92
C ALA A 55 -9.47 -6.84 -7.19
N PRO A 56 -9.92 -8.07 -7.52
CA PRO A 56 -10.79 -8.26 -8.67
C PRO A 56 -12.11 -7.52 -8.46
N GLY A 57 -12.44 -6.62 -9.39
CA GLY A 57 -13.63 -5.76 -9.30
C GLY A 57 -13.39 -4.36 -8.74
N SER A 58 -12.15 -4.01 -8.40
CA SER A 58 -11.75 -2.62 -8.13
C SER A 58 -11.74 -1.79 -9.42
N GLU A 59 -12.03 -0.50 -9.32
CA GLU A 59 -11.81 0.43 -10.43
C GLU A 59 -10.30 0.74 -10.58
N PRO A 60 -9.84 1.21 -11.76
CA PRO A 60 -8.46 1.64 -11.92
C PRO A 60 -8.14 2.83 -11.00
N THR A 61 -7.05 2.73 -10.23
CA THR A 61 -6.63 3.75 -9.26
C THR A 61 -5.22 4.22 -9.58
N GLN A 62 -4.87 5.46 -9.25
CA GLN A 62 -3.52 5.97 -9.47
C GLN A 62 -2.58 5.54 -8.32
N GLY A 63 -1.29 5.32 -8.61
CA GLY A 63 -0.33 4.88 -7.58
C GLY A 63 -0.15 5.87 -6.43
N ASP A 64 -0.27 7.16 -6.68
CA ASP A 64 -0.26 8.24 -5.69
C ASP A 64 -1.52 8.31 -4.82
N ASP A 65 -2.63 7.70 -5.27
CA ASP A 65 -3.86 7.56 -4.48
C ASP A 65 -3.79 6.36 -3.51
N VAL A 66 -2.74 5.54 -3.57
CA VAL A 66 -2.50 4.45 -2.63
C VAL A 66 -1.38 4.86 -1.68
N GLY A 67 -1.75 5.06 -0.41
CA GLY A 67 -0.82 5.32 0.68
C GLY A 67 -0.41 4.04 1.41
N TYR A 68 0.82 4.00 1.91
CA TYR A 68 1.28 3.02 2.87
C TYR A 68 1.70 3.69 4.17
N THR A 69 1.54 2.96 5.27
CA THR A 69 2.02 3.36 6.60
C THR A 69 2.51 2.14 7.33
N VAL A 70 3.80 2.13 7.66
CA VAL A 70 4.42 1.13 8.53
C VAL A 70 4.57 1.74 9.91
N ILE A 71 4.04 1.06 10.91
CA ILE A 71 4.09 1.43 12.33
C ILE A 71 5.11 0.53 12.99
N CYS A 72 6.06 1.13 13.67
CA CYS A 72 7.14 0.44 14.39
C CYS A 72 7.47 1.17 15.70
N GLU A 73 8.34 0.57 16.51
CA GLU A 73 9.00 1.29 17.61
C GLU A 73 10.33 1.85 17.10
N ASN A 74 10.77 2.99 17.65
CA ASN A 74 12.10 3.52 17.35
C ASN A 74 13.19 2.52 17.74
N ALA A 75 14.40 2.67 17.20
CA ALA A 75 15.53 1.80 17.52
C ALA A 75 15.90 1.76 19.03
N ALA A 76 15.38 2.70 19.84
CA ALA A 76 15.57 2.74 21.28
C ALA A 76 14.43 2.06 22.08
N GLY A 77 13.35 1.61 21.44
CA GLY A 77 12.16 1.03 22.06
C GLY A 77 11.40 2.01 22.98
N THR A 78 11.51 3.32 22.73
CA THR A 78 10.96 4.37 23.61
C THR A 78 9.78 5.15 23.03
N ASP A 79 9.58 5.06 21.72
CA ASP A 79 8.54 5.82 21.02
C ASP A 79 8.03 5.04 19.79
N THR A 80 6.79 5.30 19.41
CA THR A 80 6.19 4.77 18.17
C THR A 80 6.56 5.66 16.99
N VAL A 81 7.03 5.05 15.91
CA VAL A 81 7.49 5.72 14.70
C VAL A 81 6.67 5.22 13.50
N PHE A 82 6.56 6.07 12.49
CA PHE A 82 5.77 5.82 11.28
C PHE A 82 6.62 6.07 10.04
N ALA A 83 6.87 5.02 9.23
CA ALA A 83 7.35 5.18 7.86
C ALA A 83 6.13 5.24 6.93
N GLN A 84 6.04 6.30 6.12
CA GLN A 84 4.83 6.62 5.35
C GLN A 84 5.23 7.11 3.97
N GLY A 85 4.42 6.72 2.98
CA GLY A 85 4.56 7.21 1.61
C GLY A 85 3.40 6.77 0.76
N ASP A 86 3.56 6.91 -0.55
CA ASP A 86 2.60 6.46 -1.55
C ASP A 86 3.29 5.47 -2.51
N LEU A 87 2.51 4.90 -3.43
CA LEU A 87 3.02 3.97 -4.44
C LEU A 87 3.51 4.71 -5.71
N THR A 88 3.92 5.97 -5.60
CA THR A 88 4.59 6.69 -6.69
C THR A 88 5.88 5.96 -7.04
N GLY A 89 6.05 5.61 -8.31
CA GLY A 89 7.18 4.79 -8.75
C GLY A 89 6.91 3.29 -8.80
N ALA A 90 5.70 2.85 -8.47
CA ALA A 90 5.28 1.49 -8.79
C ALA A 90 5.46 1.19 -10.28
N THR A 91 5.90 -0.03 -10.58
CA THR A 91 6.06 -0.54 -11.94
C THR A 91 5.29 -1.85 -12.10
N VAL A 92 5.04 -2.27 -13.34
CA VAL A 92 4.51 -3.61 -13.60
C VAL A 92 5.51 -4.65 -13.05
N HIS A 93 5.05 -5.82 -12.60
CA HIS A 93 5.89 -6.88 -12.00
C HIS A 93 7.17 -7.26 -12.78
N THR A 94 7.29 -6.93 -14.05
CA THR A 94 8.52 -7.14 -14.85
C THR A 94 9.59 -6.06 -14.65
N GLY A 95 9.30 -5.00 -13.90
CA GLY A 95 10.20 -3.89 -13.59
C GLY A 95 10.97 -4.07 -12.29
N ASP A 96 11.55 -2.98 -11.82
CA ASP A 96 12.36 -2.88 -10.60
C ASP A 96 11.63 -2.18 -9.44
N GLY A 97 10.40 -1.73 -9.65
CA GLY A 97 9.62 -1.04 -8.61
C GLY A 97 10.16 0.34 -8.21
N ALA A 98 11.09 0.91 -8.99
CA ALA A 98 11.76 2.19 -8.74
C ALA A 98 11.49 3.21 -9.86
N GLY A 99 10.24 3.26 -10.33
CA GLY A 99 9.78 4.25 -11.28
C GLY A 99 9.82 5.67 -10.71
N ALA A 100 9.77 6.69 -11.59
CA ALA A 100 9.80 8.09 -11.18
C ALA A 100 8.41 8.77 -11.18
N ALA A 101 7.35 8.06 -11.60
CA ALA A 101 6.02 8.61 -11.77
C ALA A 101 4.95 7.65 -11.27
N ALA A 102 3.82 8.20 -10.83
CA ALA A 102 2.63 7.42 -10.55
C ALA A 102 2.07 6.84 -11.87
N ILE A 103 1.65 5.58 -11.80
CA ILE A 103 1.00 4.87 -12.89
C ILE A 103 -0.44 4.54 -12.51
N THR A 104 -1.29 4.35 -13.51
CA THR A 104 -2.62 3.78 -13.27
C THR A 104 -2.46 2.28 -13.00
N LEU A 105 -2.95 1.88 -11.83
CA LEU A 105 -3.01 0.51 -11.37
C LEU A 105 -4.36 -0.08 -11.79
N ASN A 106 -4.31 -1.15 -12.58
CA ASN A 106 -5.50 -1.81 -13.10
C ASN A 106 -5.74 -3.13 -12.35
N PRO A 107 -7.01 -3.48 -12.05
CA PRO A 107 -7.34 -4.77 -11.44
C PRO A 107 -6.86 -5.94 -12.31
N GLY A 108 -6.38 -7.00 -11.67
CA GLY A 108 -5.89 -8.21 -12.34
C GLY A 108 -4.50 -8.07 -12.99
N THR A 109 -3.79 -6.96 -12.74
CA THR A 109 -2.37 -6.81 -13.07
C THR A 109 -1.56 -6.78 -11.79
N THR A 110 -0.44 -7.51 -11.78
CA THR A 110 0.50 -7.50 -10.66
C THR A 110 1.54 -6.40 -10.85
N TYR A 111 1.77 -5.64 -9.78
CA TYR A 111 2.71 -4.54 -9.71
C TYR A 111 3.75 -4.79 -8.62
N VAL A 112 4.89 -4.11 -8.76
CA VAL A 112 5.97 -4.12 -7.79
C VAL A 112 6.35 -2.69 -7.46
N PHE A 113 6.68 -2.44 -6.19
CA PHE A 113 7.24 -1.17 -5.75
C PHE A 113 8.26 -1.40 -4.64
N VAL A 114 9.23 -0.50 -4.57
CA VAL A 114 10.23 -0.46 -3.50
C VAL A 114 9.72 0.51 -2.42
N MET A 115 9.35 -0.05 -1.26
CA MET A 115 8.90 0.69 -0.09
C MET A 115 10.07 1.10 0.77
N GLU A 116 10.25 2.40 0.97
CA GLU A 116 11.23 2.95 1.90
C GLU A 116 10.69 2.87 3.33
N ILE A 117 11.43 2.21 4.22
CA ILE A 117 11.08 2.07 5.64
C ILE A 117 12.23 2.49 6.55
N ASP A 118 12.96 3.53 6.17
CA ASP A 118 14.15 4.02 6.89
C ASP A 118 13.85 4.38 8.35
N GLU A 119 12.67 4.95 8.62
CA GLU A 119 12.21 5.23 9.98
C GLU A 119 11.84 3.98 10.78
N CYS A 120 11.63 2.84 10.10
CA CYS A 120 11.19 1.57 10.64
C CYS A 120 12.13 0.42 10.27
N ALA A 121 13.42 0.61 10.52
CA ALA A 121 14.47 -0.39 10.29
C ALA A 121 14.08 -1.78 10.84
N PRO A 122 14.14 -2.86 10.01
CA PRO A 122 13.74 -4.20 10.42
C PRO A 122 14.68 -4.75 11.50
N THR A 123 14.15 -4.97 12.69
CA THR A 123 14.86 -5.57 13.84
C THR A 123 14.44 -7.01 14.07
N ALA A 124 15.39 -7.83 14.55
CA ALA A 124 15.18 -9.27 14.71
C ALA A 124 14.12 -9.57 15.78
N ASN A 125 13.14 -10.42 15.44
CA ASN A 125 12.02 -10.78 16.31
C ASN A 125 11.17 -9.57 16.74
N THR A 126 11.03 -8.59 15.86
CA THR A 126 10.10 -7.47 16.02
C THR A 126 8.99 -7.60 15.01
N ASP A 127 7.78 -7.24 15.43
CA ASP A 127 6.59 -7.24 14.59
C ASP A 127 6.24 -5.78 14.30
N ASN A 128 6.21 -5.41 13.02
CA ASN A 128 5.75 -4.09 12.57
C ASN A 128 4.36 -4.22 11.92
N ILE A 129 3.57 -3.16 11.98
CA ILE A 129 2.22 -3.17 11.37
C ILE A 129 2.28 -2.36 10.08
N LEU A 130 1.90 -2.98 8.97
CA LEU A 130 1.74 -2.32 7.69
C LEU A 130 0.25 -2.11 7.39
N ILE A 131 -0.08 -0.86 7.05
CA ILE A 131 -1.42 -0.46 6.62
C ILE A 131 -1.30 0.13 5.22
N LEU A 132 -2.07 -0.40 4.28
CA LEU A 132 -2.26 0.22 2.96
C LEU A 132 -3.65 0.81 2.89
N THR A 133 -3.75 2.03 2.39
CA THR A 133 -5.00 2.75 2.23
C THR A 133 -5.13 3.22 0.80
N VAL A 134 -6.30 3.03 0.21
CA VAL A 134 -6.63 3.53 -1.12
C VAL A 134 -7.57 4.72 -0.98
N ASP A 135 -7.30 5.83 -1.65
CA ASP A 135 -8.26 6.93 -1.72
C ASP A 135 -9.51 6.47 -2.46
N GLY A 136 -10.67 6.75 -1.86
CA GLY A 136 -11.95 6.24 -2.32
C GLY A 136 -12.13 4.72 -2.24
N GLY A 137 -11.27 4.01 -1.48
CA GLY A 137 -11.32 2.57 -1.33
C GLY A 137 -11.13 2.08 0.10
N GLY A 138 -10.91 0.78 0.23
CA GLY A 138 -10.67 0.09 1.48
C GLY A 138 -9.21 0.14 1.93
N ALA A 139 -9.01 -0.28 3.18
CA ALA A 139 -7.69 -0.48 3.76
C ALA A 139 -7.32 -1.97 3.86
N THR A 140 -6.03 -2.26 3.75
CA THR A 140 -5.43 -3.57 3.99
C THR A 140 -4.48 -3.48 5.17
N TYR A 141 -4.55 -4.49 6.04
CA TYR A 141 -3.72 -4.60 7.23
C TYR A 141 -2.87 -5.85 7.10
N GLU A 142 -1.56 -5.70 7.30
CA GLU A 142 -0.59 -6.78 7.26
C GLU A 142 0.37 -6.65 8.46
N GLU A 143 0.73 -7.78 9.06
CA GLU A 143 1.72 -7.83 10.13
C GLU A 143 3.07 -8.29 9.55
N LEU A 144 4.05 -7.40 9.60
CA LEU A 144 5.41 -7.67 9.14
C LEU A 144 6.19 -8.31 10.27
N GLN A 145 6.23 -9.64 10.28
CA GLN A 145 7.01 -10.40 11.25
C GLN A 145 8.43 -10.65 10.74
N TYR A 146 9.42 -10.01 11.37
CA TYR A 146 10.82 -10.23 11.05
C TYR A 146 11.37 -11.44 11.81
N GLY A 147 11.97 -12.39 11.08
CA GLY A 147 12.63 -13.55 11.67
C GLY A 147 13.82 -13.20 12.57
N SER A 148 14.47 -14.23 13.12
CA SER A 148 15.60 -14.08 14.06
C SER A 148 16.86 -13.45 13.46
N SER A 149 16.88 -13.21 12.14
CA SER A 149 17.88 -12.45 11.42
C SER A 149 17.21 -11.74 10.23
N PRO A 150 16.85 -10.46 10.34
CA PRO A 150 16.39 -9.64 9.22
C PRO A 150 17.60 -9.26 8.36
N SER A 151 18.24 -10.28 7.79
CA SER A 151 19.18 -10.12 6.68
C SER A 151 18.36 -10.07 5.40
N VAL A 152 18.85 -9.36 4.39
CA VAL A 152 18.40 -9.55 2.99
C VAL A 152 18.19 -11.02 2.71
N GLY A 153 17.08 -11.30 2.02
CA GLY A 153 16.63 -12.65 1.69
C GLY A 153 17.81 -13.59 1.52
N GLY A 154 17.93 -14.53 2.45
CA GLY A 154 18.90 -15.63 2.40
C GLY A 154 18.55 -16.60 1.29
N GLY A 155 18.71 -16.15 0.04
CA GLY A 155 18.71 -16.97 -1.15
C GLY A 155 20.14 -17.26 -1.57
N GLY A 156 20.75 -18.30 -1.00
CA GLY A 156 21.89 -19.00 -1.58
C GLY A 156 23.29 -18.46 -1.30
N VAL A 157 23.95 -19.06 -0.30
CA VAL A 157 25.28 -19.68 -0.50
C VAL A 157 25.23 -21.12 0.01
#